data_AF-A0A3B8K4M8-F1
#
_entry.id   AF-A0A3B8K4M8-F1
#
_cell.length_a   1.000
_cell.length_b   1.000
_cell.length_c   1.000
_cell.angle_alpha   90.00
_cell.angle_beta   90.00
_cell.angle_gamma   90.00
#
_symmetry.space_group_name_H-M   'P 1'
#
loop_
_entity.id
_entity.type
_entity.pdbx_description
1 polymer ?
#
loop_
_entity_poly.entity_id
_entity_poly.type
_entity_poly.pdbx_seq_one_letter_code
_entity_poly.pdbx_strand_id
1 'polypeptide(L)'
;MEENGNATPNRFLVKFSGEYLAGKGGSGFSTERLAHVSEELKQAKAHANGIAVVVGGGNFFRGGRALPALIDRVTGDQIGMLATAMNALALR
;
A
#
# COMPACT_ATOMS: atom_id res chain seq x y z
N MET A 1 24.77 17.32 -34.27
CA MET A 1 25.08 17.19 -32.83
C MET A 1 23.93 16.42 -32.24
N GLU A 2 24.14 15.14 -31.97
CA GLU A 2 23.12 14.27 -31.38
C GLU A 2 22.91 14.69 -29.92
N GLU A 3 21.73 15.20 -29.60
CA GLU A 3 21.27 15.28 -28.21
C GLU A 3 21.02 13.86 -27.71
N ASN A 4 22.04 13.25 -27.10
CA ASN A 4 21.86 12.11 -26.22
C ASN A 4 21.16 12.58 -24.94
N GLY A 5 19.87 12.88 -25.04
CA GLY A 5 18.99 13.16 -23.92
C GLY A 5 18.68 11.88 -23.16
N ASN A 6 19.63 11.40 -22.36
CA ASN A 6 19.37 10.32 -21.41
C ASN A 6 18.44 10.85 -20.31
N ALA A 7 17.13 10.89 -20.59
CA ALA A 7 16.12 11.27 -19.62
C ALA A 7 16.26 10.35 -18.40
N THR A 8 16.66 10.91 -17.26
CA THR A 8 16.78 10.17 -16.01
C THR A 8 15.44 9.48 -15.74
N PRO A 9 15.41 8.14 -15.60
CA PRO A 9 14.15 7.43 -15.44
C PRO A 9 13.45 7.85 -14.16
N ASN A 10 12.40 8.65 -14.29
CA ASN A 10 11.61 9.14 -13.17
C ASN A 10 10.65 8.03 -12.68
N ARG A 11 11.18 7.17 -11.82
CA ARG A 11 10.46 6.05 -11.19
C ARG A 11 10.28 6.33 -9.71
N PHE A 12 9.07 6.12 -9.21
CA PHE A 12 8.72 6.38 -7.82
C PHE A 12 8.34 5.09 -7.09
N LEU A 13 8.70 5.02 -5.82
CA LEU A 13 8.17 4.06 -4.86
C LEU A 13 7.25 4.81 -3.90
N VAL A 14 5.95 4.54 -3.96
CA VAL A 14 4.95 5.18 -3.12
C VAL A 14 4.54 4.20 -2.02
N LYS A 15 4.66 4.64 -0.75
CA LYS A 15 4.24 3.84 0.40
C LYS A 15 2.95 4.37 0.99
N PHE A 16 1.93 3.52 1.05
CA PHE A 16 0.69 3.79 1.77
C PHE A 16 0.64 3.05 3.11
N SER A 17 0.10 3.72 4.13
CA SER A 17 -0.35 3.06 5.36
C SER A 17 -1.65 2.30 5.07
N GLY A 18 -1.80 1.08 5.59
CA GLY A 18 -3.02 0.29 5.40
C GLY A 18 -4.24 0.97 6.03
N GLU A 19 -4.02 1.68 7.14
CA GLU A 19 -5.03 2.44 7.87
C GLU A 19 -5.66 3.55 7.03
N TYR A 20 -4.90 4.13 6.09
CA TYR A 20 -5.44 5.09 5.15
C TYR A 20 -6.60 4.49 4.33
N LEU A 21 -6.49 3.21 3.97
CA LEU A 21 -7.47 2.48 3.15
C LEU A 21 -8.75 2.11 3.93
N ALA A 22 -8.74 2.16 5.26
CA ALA A 22 -9.92 1.89 6.08
C ALA A 22 -10.90 3.08 6.18
N GLY A 23 -10.48 4.28 5.80
CA GLY A 23 -11.28 5.49 5.98
C GLY A 23 -11.65 5.76 7.44
N LYS A 24 -12.86 6.28 7.68
CA LYS A 24 -13.33 6.68 9.02
C LYS A 24 -13.52 5.50 9.99
N GLY A 25 -13.69 4.26 9.48
CA GLY A 25 -13.93 3.07 10.29
C GLY A 25 -12.68 2.49 10.95
N GLY A 26 -11.47 2.92 10.56
CA GLY A 26 -10.21 2.49 11.16
C GLY A 26 -9.82 1.02 10.97
N SER A 27 -10.70 0.20 10.42
CA SER A 27 -10.44 -1.19 10.01
C SER A 27 -11.17 -1.56 8.73
N GLY A 28 -10.69 -2.58 8.02
CA GLY A 28 -11.29 -3.06 6.77
C GLY A 28 -10.95 -2.17 5.56
N PHE A 29 -11.89 -2.11 4.61
CA PHE A 29 -11.76 -1.36 3.36
C PHE A 29 -12.77 -0.22 3.30
N SER A 30 -12.35 0.92 2.78
CA SER A 30 -13.21 2.02 2.36
C SER A 30 -13.16 2.13 0.84
N THR A 31 -14.31 1.93 0.19
CA THR A 31 -14.46 2.08 -1.27
C THR A 31 -14.02 3.47 -1.74
N GLU A 32 -14.40 4.50 -0.99
CA GLU A 32 -14.03 5.90 -1.29
C GLU A 32 -12.50 6.08 -1.29
N ARG A 33 -11.81 5.54 -0.28
CA ARG A 33 -10.35 5.69 -0.14
C ARG A 33 -9.60 4.89 -1.19
N LEU A 34 -10.06 3.66 -1.47
CA LEU A 34 -9.50 2.83 -2.54
C LEU A 34 -9.64 3.51 -3.91
N ALA A 35 -10.82 4.06 -4.22
CA ALA A 35 -11.07 4.78 -5.46
C ALA A 35 -10.19 6.04 -5.56
N HIS A 36 -10.08 6.81 -4.47
CA HIS A 36 -9.24 8.00 -4.42
C HIS A 36 -7.76 7.68 -4.69
N VAL A 37 -7.18 6.70 -3.98
CA VAL A 37 -5.78 6.30 -4.19
C VAL A 37 -5.54 5.80 -5.61
N SER A 38 -6.48 5.03 -6.16
CA SER A 38 -6.37 4.51 -7.52
C SER A 38 -6.35 5.63 -8.55
N GLU A 39 -7.20 6.65 -8.38
CA GLU A 39 -7.23 7.81 -9.27
C GLU A 39 -5.98 8.69 -9.13
N GLU A 40 -5.48 8.93 -7.92
CA GLU A 40 -4.21 9.65 -7.70
C GLU A 40 -3.03 8.93 -8.35
N LEU A 41 -2.94 7.61 -8.21
CA LEU A 41 -1.87 6.81 -8.83
C LEU A 41 -1.96 6.84 -10.36
N LYS A 42 -3.18 6.80 -10.90
CA LYS A 42 -3.43 6.91 -12.35
C LYS A 42 -2.99 8.27 -12.89
N GLN A 43 -3.31 9.36 -12.20
CA GLN A 43 -2.88 10.70 -12.56
C GLN A 43 -1.36 10.85 -12.46
N ALA A 44 -0.75 10.39 -11.37
CA ALA A 44 0.70 10.42 -11.20
C ALA A 44 1.43 9.61 -12.28
N LYS A 45 0.87 8.47 -12.69
CA LYS A 45 1.46 7.62 -13.73
C LYS A 45 1.53 8.31 -15.10
N ALA A 46 0.66 9.27 -15.38
CA ALA A 46 0.72 10.07 -16.62
C ALA A 46 2.00 10.94 -16.72
N HIS A 47 2.66 11.20 -15.59
CA HIS A 47 3.86 12.03 -15.49
C HIS A 47 5.11 11.25 -15.06
N ALA A 48 5.01 9.92 -14.90
CA ALA A 48 6.10 9.08 -14.38
C ALA A 48 6.37 7.87 -15.28
N ASN A 49 7.65 7.54 -15.46
CA ASN A 49 8.07 6.37 -16.23
C ASN A 49 7.69 5.07 -15.50
N GLY A 50 7.57 5.08 -14.17
CA GLY A 50 7.08 3.95 -13.39
C GLY A 50 6.69 4.33 -11.97
N ILE A 51 5.70 3.63 -11.43
CA ILE A 51 5.29 3.76 -10.03
C ILE A 51 5.18 2.36 -9.46
N ALA A 52 5.95 2.09 -8.41
CA ALA A 52 5.81 0.92 -7.57
C ALA A 52 5.09 1.31 -6.29
N VAL A 53 4.19 0.46 -5.81
CA VAL A 53 3.37 0.74 -4.62
C VAL A 53 3.70 -0.27 -3.53
N VAL A 54 3.96 0.23 -2.32
CA VAL A 54 4.08 -0.56 -1.10
C VAL A 54 2.91 -0.20 -0.19
N VAL A 55 2.19 -1.20 0.32
CA VAL A 55 1.04 -0.98 1.18
C VAL A 55 1.18 -1.77 2.48
N GLY A 56 0.96 -1.11 3.62
CA GLY A 56 0.92 -1.79 4.93
C GLY A 56 -0.41 -2.50 5.16
N GLY A 57 -0.47 -3.45 6.11
CA GLY A 57 -1.68 -4.20 6.49
C GLY A 57 -2.42 -3.70 7.74
N GLY A 58 -2.08 -2.49 8.24
CA GLY A 58 -2.49 -1.97 9.55
C GLY A 58 -4.01 -1.82 9.79
N ASN A 59 -4.79 -1.75 8.72
CA ASN A 59 -6.27 -1.75 8.75
C ASN A 59 -6.87 -3.12 9.10
N PHE A 60 -6.14 -4.21 8.90
CA PHE A 60 -6.58 -5.56 9.29
C PHE A 60 -5.82 -6.06 10.51
N PHE A 61 -4.51 -5.84 10.56
CA PHE A 61 -3.67 -6.38 11.61
C PHE A 61 -2.57 -5.41 12.02
N ARG A 62 -2.37 -5.27 13.34
CA ARG A 62 -1.29 -4.47 13.94
C ARG A 62 -0.51 -5.35 14.90
N GLY A 63 0.75 -5.65 14.57
CA GLY A 63 1.62 -6.52 15.38
C GLY A 63 1.91 -6.01 16.81
N GLY A 64 1.66 -4.73 17.10
CA GLY A 64 1.78 -4.16 18.45
C GLY A 64 0.58 -4.37 19.37
N ARG A 65 -0.50 -5.01 18.90
CA ARG A 65 -1.65 -5.36 19.77
C ARG A 65 -1.36 -6.66 20.53
N ALA A 66 -1.91 -6.79 21.73
CA ALA A 66 -1.85 -8.04 22.47
C ALA A 66 -2.50 -9.16 21.64
N LEU A 67 -1.70 -10.16 21.30
CA LEU A 67 -2.18 -11.33 20.57
C LEU A 67 -2.78 -12.35 21.54
N PRO A 68 -3.75 -13.16 21.10
CA PRO A 68 -4.19 -14.32 21.86
C PRO A 68 -2.98 -15.17 22.28
N ALA A 69 -3.04 -15.78 23.46
CA ALA A 69 -1.91 -16.52 24.03
C ALA A 69 -1.35 -17.65 23.13
N LEU A 70 -2.14 -18.13 22.16
CA LEU A 70 -1.76 -19.17 21.19
C LEU A 70 -1.06 -18.62 19.93
N ILE A 71 -1.03 -17.31 19.74
CA ILE A 71 -0.41 -16.67 18.57
C ILE A 71 0.88 -16.00 19.04
N ASP A 72 2.01 -16.59 18.65
CA ASP A 72 3.31 -15.99 18.90
C ASP A 72 3.57 -14.78 17.99
N ARG A 73 4.63 -14.04 18.29
CA ARG A 73 4.97 -12.81 17.56
C ARG A 73 5.24 -13.06 16.08
N VAL A 74 5.90 -14.17 15.75
CA VAL A 74 6.26 -14.53 14.35
C VAL A 74 4.99 -14.79 13.54
N THR A 75 4.06 -15.57 14.08
CA THR A 75 2.75 -15.80 13.48
C THR A 75 1.97 -14.50 13.32
N GLY A 76 2.04 -13.62 14.32
CA GLY A 76 1.49 -12.26 14.22
C GLY A 76 2.06 -11.47 13.03
N ASP A 77 3.37 -11.43 12.87
CA ASP A 77 4.02 -10.74 11.74
C ASP A 77 3.60 -11.34 10.38
N GLN A 78 3.47 -12.67 10.30
CA GLN A 78 2.96 -13.35 9.11
C GLN A 78 1.51 -12.95 8.78
N ILE A 79 0.62 -12.87 9.78
CA ILE A 79 -0.74 -12.36 9.60
C ILE A 79 -0.71 -10.92 9.08
N GLY A 80 0.19 -10.08 9.59
CA GLY A 80 0.43 -8.73 9.10
C GLY A 80 0.87 -8.68 7.63
N MET A 81 1.76 -9.59 7.20
CA MET A 81 2.18 -9.69 5.80
C MET A 81 1.03 -10.14 4.89
N LEU A 82 0.18 -11.07 5.35
CA LEU A 82 -1.04 -11.46 4.62
C LEU A 82 -2.01 -10.27 4.47
N ALA A 83 -2.17 -9.46 5.51
CA ALA A 83 -2.96 -8.23 5.44
C ALA A 83 -2.41 -7.22 4.41
N THR A 84 -1.08 -7.13 4.26
CA THR A 84 -0.46 -6.35 3.16
C THR A 84 -0.83 -6.92 1.79
N ALA A 85 -0.79 -8.24 1.61
CA ALA A 85 -1.18 -8.88 0.35
C ALA A 85 -2.67 -8.64 0.03
N MET A 86 -3.55 -8.69 1.03
CA MET A 86 -4.97 -8.34 0.86
C MET A 86 -5.17 -6.92 0.35
N ASN A 87 -4.45 -5.94 0.91
CA ASN A 87 -4.52 -4.55 0.45
C ASN A 87 -3.97 -4.38 -0.97
N ALA A 88 -2.91 -5.11 -1.34
CA ALA A 88 -2.39 -5.07 -2.71
C ALA A 88 -3.43 -5.59 -3.72
N LEU A 89 -4.16 -6.66 -3.38
CA LEU A 89 -5.25 -7.19 -4.21
C LEU A 89 -6.44 -6.21 -4.31
N ALA A 90 -6.70 -5.44 -3.27
CA ALA A 90 -7.78 -4.44 -3.25
C ALA A 90 -7.47 -3.20 -4.12
N LEU A 91 -6.18 -2.89 -4.34
CA LEU A 91 -5.70 -1.76 -5.14
C LEU A 91 -5.46 -2.10 -6.62
N ARG A 92 -6.01 -3.21 -7.12
CA ARG A 92 -5.82 -3.67 -8.51
C ARG A 92 -6.46 -2.75 -9.55
#